data_AF-A0A9P1ED82-F1
#
_entry.id   AF-A0A9P1ED82-F1
#
_cell.length_a   1.000
_cell.length_b   1.000
_cell.length_c   1.000
_cell.angle_alpha   90.00
_cell.angle_beta   90.00
_cell.angle_gamma   90.00
#
_symmetry.space_group_name_H-M   'P 1'
#
loop_
_entity.id
_entity.type
_entity.pdbx_description
1 polymer ?
#
loop_
_entity_poly.entity_id
_entity_poly.type
_entity_poly.pdbx_seq_one_letter_code
_entity_poly.pdbx_strand_id
1 'polypeptide(L)'
;MNIPFDMLKGEGPVIFDDVPTATDVEKVREFNPEEFVPYVGKALNILWKEVHNEAAILGFVGAPFTLASYVVEGGSSKNFTKIKRLAFSQPKVLHALLQKFATSMVKCIRYQADNGAQAVQTRGQLSSAQWTLKSLVFLT
;
A
#
# COMPACT_ATOMS: atom_id res chain seq x y z
N MET A 1 -5.89 -8.92 -0.84
CA MET A 1 -6.51 -7.92 -1.72
C MET A 1 -6.80 -8.44 -3.14
N ASN A 2 -6.57 -9.72 -3.45
CA ASN A 2 -6.75 -10.28 -4.80
C ASN A 2 -5.86 -9.60 -5.86
N ILE A 3 -4.58 -9.39 -5.52
CA ILE A 3 -3.54 -8.87 -6.42
C ILE A 3 -2.34 -9.81 -6.29
N PRO A 4 -2.12 -10.71 -7.26
CA PRO A 4 -1.02 -11.67 -7.19
C PRO A 4 0.32 -10.97 -7.45
N PHE A 5 1.31 -11.27 -6.62
CA PHE A 5 2.67 -10.77 -6.76
C PHE A 5 3.66 -11.78 -6.21
N ASP A 6 4.94 -11.63 -6.58
CA ASP A 6 6.05 -12.40 -6.02
C ASP A 6 7.28 -11.52 -5.80
N MET A 7 8.22 -12.00 -5.00
CA MET A 7 9.47 -11.34 -4.69
C MET A 7 10.62 -11.99 -5.47
N LEU A 8 10.96 -11.43 -6.62
CA LEU A 8 12.06 -11.95 -7.44
C LEU A 8 13.42 -11.47 -6.93
N LYS A 9 14.39 -12.38 -6.91
CA LYS A 9 15.74 -12.13 -6.40
C LYS A 9 16.44 -11.06 -7.25
N GLY A 10 16.76 -9.92 -6.64
CA GLY A 10 17.46 -8.81 -7.28
C GLY A 10 16.55 -7.79 -7.98
N GLU A 11 15.27 -8.12 -8.20
CA GLU A 11 14.30 -7.23 -8.87
C GLU A 11 13.27 -6.64 -7.90
N GLY A 12 13.04 -7.32 -6.77
CA GLY A 12 12.07 -6.91 -5.76
C GLY A 12 10.66 -7.41 -6.09
N PRO A 13 9.59 -6.71 -5.68
CA PRO A 13 8.23 -7.14 -5.92
C PRO A 13 7.88 -7.04 -7.41
N VAL A 14 7.32 -8.11 -7.95
CA VAL A 14 6.80 -8.21 -9.32
C VAL A 14 5.33 -8.55 -9.27
N ILE A 15 4.52 -7.75 -9.94
CA ILE A 15 3.07 -7.92 -10.02
C ILE A 15 2.81 -8.50 -11.41
N PHE A 16 2.09 -9.63 -11.47
CA PHE A 16 1.98 -10.41 -12.70
C PHE A 16 0.97 -9.84 -13.70
N ASP A 17 0.02 -9.03 -13.22
CA ASP A 17 -1.05 -8.47 -14.05
C ASP A 17 -0.62 -7.18 -14.77
N ASP A 18 -1.27 -6.89 -15.89
CA ASP A 18 -1.11 -5.67 -16.67
C ASP A 18 -1.65 -4.42 -15.96
N VAL A 19 -1.45 -3.24 -16.57
CA VAL A 19 -1.99 -1.97 -16.08
C VAL A 19 -3.49 -2.12 -15.80
N PRO A 20 -3.95 -1.84 -14.56
CA PRO A 20 -5.32 -2.15 -14.15
C PRO A 20 -6.35 -1.34 -14.96
N THR A 21 -7.33 -2.04 -15.51
CA THR A 21 -8.55 -1.43 -16.07
C THR A 21 -9.57 -1.14 -14.96
N ALA A 22 -10.65 -0.43 -15.28
CA ALA A 22 -11.77 -0.24 -14.35
C ALA A 22 -12.29 -1.56 -13.78
N THR A 23 -12.47 -2.57 -14.65
CA THR A 23 -12.93 -3.91 -14.28
C THR A 23 -11.94 -4.63 -13.35
N ASP A 24 -10.64 -4.41 -13.51
CA ASP A 24 -9.63 -5.02 -12.63
C ASP A 24 -9.61 -4.36 -11.25
N VAL A 25 -9.80 -3.03 -11.20
CA VAL A 25 -9.95 -2.31 -9.93
C VAL A 25 -11.18 -2.79 -9.15
N GLU A 26 -12.29 -3.10 -9.81
CA GLU A 26 -13.48 -3.66 -9.16
C GLU A 26 -13.19 -4.98 -8.44
N LYS A 27 -12.36 -5.85 -9.05
CA LYS A 27 -11.94 -7.15 -8.48
C LYS A 27 -10.99 -7.03 -7.29
N VAL A 28 -10.40 -5.86 -7.05
CA VAL A 28 -9.55 -5.62 -5.87
C VAL A 28 -10.42 -5.75 -4.63
N ARG A 29 -10.10 -6.77 -3.82
CA ARG A 29 -10.80 -7.06 -2.57
C ARG A 29 -10.25 -6.21 -1.45
N GLU A 30 -11.14 -5.76 -0.58
CA GLU A 30 -10.77 -5.11 0.66
C GLU A 30 -9.89 -6.03 1.52
N PHE A 31 -8.90 -5.45 2.20
CA PHE A 31 -7.98 -6.22 3.02
C PHE A 31 -8.54 -6.47 4.43
N ASN A 32 -8.49 -7.73 4.86
CA ASN A 32 -8.74 -8.14 6.24
C ASN A 32 -7.42 -8.60 6.90
N PRO A 33 -6.80 -7.79 7.78
CA PRO A 33 -5.49 -8.10 8.34
C PRO A 33 -5.46 -9.38 9.19
N GLU A 34 -6.54 -9.64 9.93
CA GLU A 34 -6.65 -10.81 10.80
C GLU A 34 -6.63 -12.13 10.01
N GLU A 35 -7.23 -12.11 8.81
CA GLU A 35 -7.31 -13.28 7.93
C GLU A 35 -6.02 -13.46 7.11
N PHE A 36 -5.52 -12.38 6.49
CA PHE A 36 -4.42 -12.48 5.54
C PHE A 36 -3.03 -12.39 6.19
N VAL A 37 -2.90 -11.67 7.31
CA VAL A 37 -1.61 -11.46 7.99
C VAL A 37 -1.70 -11.63 9.51
N PRO A 38 -2.30 -12.73 10.02
CA PRO A 38 -2.40 -12.98 11.47
C PRO A 38 -1.03 -12.98 12.16
N TYR A 39 0.00 -13.40 11.42
CA TYR A 39 1.39 -13.43 11.91
C TYR A 39 1.95 -12.04 12.25
N VAL A 40 1.46 -10.96 11.62
CA VAL A 40 1.90 -9.59 11.94
C VAL A 40 1.44 -9.17 13.33
N GLY A 41 0.17 -9.42 13.67
CA GLY A 41 -0.36 -9.15 15.01
C GLY A 41 0.33 -10.01 16.07
N LYS A 42 0.59 -11.29 15.77
CA LYS A 42 1.37 -12.17 16.64
C LYS A 42 2.79 -11.63 16.89
N ALA A 43 3.47 -11.15 15.84
CA ALA A 43 4.81 -10.59 15.96
C ALA A 43 4.83 -9.32 16.82
N LEU A 44 3.86 -8.42 16.64
CA LEU A 44 3.74 -7.21 17.46
C LEU A 44 3.50 -7.54 18.94
N ASN A 45 2.64 -8.52 19.23
CA ASN A 45 2.42 -8.98 20.60
C ASN A 45 3.66 -9.59 21.25
N ILE A 46 4.49 -10.31 20.48
CA ILE A 46 5.78 -10.84 20.97
C ILE A 46 6.71 -9.66 21.28
N LEU A 47 6.88 -8.73 20.33
CA LEU A 47 7.72 -7.54 20.54
C LEU A 47 7.27 -6.72 21.76
N TRP A 48 5.97 -6.57 21.97
CA TRP A 48 5.42 -5.87 23.15
C TRP A 48 5.90 -6.48 24.47
N LYS A 49 5.97 -7.81 24.54
CA LYS A 49 6.45 -8.52 25.73
C LYS A 49 7.96 -8.41 25.91
N GLU A 50 8.73 -8.46 24.82
CA GLU A 50 10.20 -8.45 24.85
C GLU A 50 10.79 -7.06 25.07
N VAL A 51 10.13 -6.00 24.59
CA VAL A 51 10.66 -4.62 24.69
C VAL A 51 10.51 -4.04 26.10
N HIS A 52 9.70 -4.66 26.97
CA HIS A 52 9.52 -4.25 28.37
C HIS A 52 9.25 -2.75 28.57
N ASN A 53 8.59 -2.11 27.59
CA ASN A 53 8.32 -0.67 27.56
C ASN A 53 9.58 0.23 27.60
N GLU A 54 10.75 -0.30 27.24
CA GLU A 54 12.01 0.46 27.13
C GLU A 54 12.11 1.25 25.82
N ALA A 55 11.37 0.82 24.79
CA ALA A 55 11.32 1.47 23.49
C ALA A 55 9.90 1.46 22.91
N ALA A 56 9.64 2.36 21.96
CA ALA A 56 8.37 2.39 21.25
C ALA A 56 8.34 1.35 20.11
N ILE A 57 7.26 0.59 20.01
CA ILE A 57 7.02 -0.34 18.91
C ILE A 57 6.38 0.40 17.76
N LEU A 58 7.08 0.40 16.62
CA LEU A 58 6.63 1.05 15.40
C LEU A 58 5.99 0.03 14.46
N GLY A 59 4.72 0.24 14.16
CA GLY A 59 4.06 -0.36 13.03
C GLY A 59 4.47 0.32 11.71
N PHE A 60 4.18 -0.33 10.60
CA PHE A 60 4.52 0.19 9.28
C PHE A 60 3.47 -0.19 8.24
N VAL A 61 3.13 0.77 7.37
CA VAL A 61 2.28 0.55 6.20
C VAL A 61 2.77 1.35 4.99
N GLY A 62 2.52 0.82 3.78
CA GLY A 62 2.74 1.55 2.54
C GLY A 62 1.64 2.59 2.32
N ALA A 63 2.00 3.80 1.84
CA ALA A 63 0.99 4.77 1.45
C ALA A 63 0.17 4.27 0.23
N PRO A 64 -1.12 4.62 0.10
CA PRO A 64 -1.97 4.13 -1.00
C PRO A 64 -1.37 4.34 -2.39
N PHE A 65 -0.76 5.51 -2.63
CA PHE A 65 -0.11 5.79 -3.91
C PHE A 65 1.11 4.91 -4.17
N THR A 66 1.92 4.63 -3.14
CA THR A 66 3.07 3.72 -3.24
C THR A 66 2.62 2.31 -3.64
N LEU A 67 1.52 1.82 -3.05
CA LEU A 67 0.97 0.51 -3.40
C LEU A 67 0.40 0.51 -4.82
N ALA A 68 -0.35 1.55 -5.18
CA ALA A 68 -0.88 1.70 -6.53
C ALA A 68 0.24 1.77 -7.58
N SER A 69 1.37 2.42 -7.30
CA SER A 69 2.49 2.45 -8.26
C SER A 69 3.08 1.07 -8.48
N TYR A 70 3.24 0.23 -7.46
CA TYR A 70 3.71 -1.15 -7.69
C TYR A 70 2.74 -1.93 -8.58
N VAL A 71 1.44 -1.83 -8.29
CA VAL A 71 0.41 -2.57 -9.04
C VAL A 71 0.30 -2.08 -10.48
N VAL A 72 0.30 -0.77 -10.71
CA VAL A 72 0.18 -0.20 -12.05
C VAL A 72 1.47 -0.35 -12.86
N GLU A 73 2.63 -0.28 -12.21
CA GLU A 73 3.90 -0.39 -12.92
C GLU A 73 4.28 -1.85 -13.22
N GLY A 74 3.76 -2.81 -12.45
CA GLY A 74 4.16 -4.22 -12.49
C GLY A 74 5.31 -4.55 -11.54
N GLY A 75 5.74 -3.60 -10.71
CA GLY A 75 6.91 -3.74 -9.84
C GLY A 75 7.59 -2.41 -9.55
N SER A 76 8.88 -2.46 -9.20
CA SER A 76 9.69 -1.26 -8.98
C SER A 76 9.88 -0.46 -10.27
N SER A 77 9.62 0.85 -10.23
CA SER A 77 9.76 1.73 -11.40
C SER A 77 10.52 3.00 -11.02
N LYS A 78 11.45 3.43 -11.89
CA LYS A 78 12.17 4.70 -11.71
C LYS A 78 11.39 5.89 -12.25
N ASN A 79 10.64 5.68 -13.33
CA ASN A 79 10.04 6.75 -14.12
C ASN A 79 8.54 6.94 -13.83
N PHE A 80 7.88 5.90 -13.30
CA PHE A 80 6.45 5.91 -12.97
C PHE A 80 5.55 6.28 -14.16
N THR A 81 5.94 5.84 -15.36
CA THR A 81 5.31 6.27 -16.62
C THR A 81 3.89 5.71 -16.74
N LYS A 82 3.64 4.46 -16.32
CA LYS A 82 2.33 3.82 -16.46
C LYS A 82 1.32 4.45 -15.49
N ILE A 83 1.68 4.68 -14.24
CA ILE A 83 0.78 5.30 -13.26
C ILE A 83 0.53 6.78 -13.57
N LYS A 84 1.52 7.52 -14.06
CA LYS A 84 1.32 8.89 -14.55
C LYS A 84 0.35 8.90 -15.73
N ARG A 85 0.55 8.02 -16.71
CA ARG A 85 -0.36 7.91 -17.86
C ARG A 85 -1.78 7.61 -17.39
N LEU A 86 -1.96 6.68 -16.45
CA LEU A 86 -3.28 6.35 -15.88
C LEU A 86 -3.91 7.55 -15.16
N ALA A 87 -3.12 8.31 -14.40
CA ALA A 87 -3.59 9.52 -13.72
C ALA A 87 -4.13 10.57 -14.71
N PHE A 88 -3.47 10.75 -15.85
CA PHE A 88 -3.88 11.73 -16.87
C PHE A 88 -5.01 11.21 -17.79
N SER A 89 -4.98 9.94 -18.19
CA SER A 89 -5.94 9.40 -19.16
C SER A 89 -7.21 8.85 -18.53
N GLN A 90 -7.14 8.29 -17.31
CA GLN A 90 -8.25 7.64 -16.63
C GLN A 90 -8.22 7.92 -15.12
N PRO A 91 -8.34 9.19 -14.69
CA PRO A 91 -8.21 9.57 -13.27
C PRO A 91 -9.18 8.79 -12.38
N LYS A 92 -10.45 8.62 -12.81
CA LYS A 92 -11.47 7.88 -12.04
C LYS A 92 -11.05 6.45 -11.68
N VAL A 93 -10.33 5.77 -12.57
CA VAL A 93 -9.83 4.40 -12.34
C VAL A 93 -8.74 4.42 -11.27
N LEU A 94 -7.78 5.35 -11.37
CA LEU A 94 -6.75 5.51 -10.36
C LEU A 94 -7.33 5.89 -9.00
N HIS A 95 -8.32 6.78 -8.95
CA HIS A 95 -9.03 7.15 -7.73
C HIS A 95 -9.70 5.96 -7.05
N ALA A 96 -10.43 5.15 -7.81
CA ALA A 96 -11.08 3.97 -7.28
C ALA A 96 -10.07 2.99 -6.68
N LEU A 97 -8.91 2.81 -7.33
CA LEU A 97 -7.83 1.98 -6.82
C LEU A 97 -7.22 2.54 -5.52
N LEU A 98 -6.93 3.84 -5.49
CA LEU A 98 -6.40 4.53 -4.32
C LEU A 98 -7.36 4.47 -3.13
N GLN A 99 -8.67 4.59 -3.37
CA GLN A 99 -9.68 4.50 -2.32
C GLN A 99 -9.71 3.11 -1.68
N LYS A 100 -9.59 2.05 -2.48
CA LYS A 100 -9.51 0.66 -1.98
C LYS A 100 -8.26 0.44 -1.14
N PHE A 101 -7.11 0.96 -1.56
CA PHE A 101 -5.89 0.89 -0.76
C PHE A 101 -5.97 1.73 0.51
N ALA A 102 -6.51 2.96 0.45
CA ALA A 102 -6.69 3.80 1.63
C ALA A 102 -7.53 3.10 2.69
N THR A 103 -8.68 2.55 2.29
CA THR A 103 -9.58 1.81 3.19
C THR A 103 -8.88 0.58 3.80
N SER A 104 -8.15 -0.18 2.97
CA SER A 104 -7.37 -1.34 3.42
C SER A 104 -6.24 -0.97 4.37
N MET A 105 -5.54 0.14 4.13
CA MET A 105 -4.44 0.61 4.99
C MET A 105 -4.95 1.11 6.33
N VAL A 106 -6.13 1.75 6.40
CA VAL A 106 -6.75 2.11 7.68
C VAL A 106 -7.01 0.86 8.52
N LYS A 107 -7.50 -0.23 7.91
CA LYS A 107 -7.68 -1.51 8.61
C LYS A 107 -6.34 -2.08 9.11
N CYS A 108 -5.29 -2.05 8.29
CA CYS A 108 -3.95 -2.46 8.73
C CYS A 108 -3.43 -1.63 9.91
N ILE A 109 -3.56 -0.31 9.85
CA ILE A 109 -3.08 0.60 10.90
C ILE A 109 -3.80 0.29 12.22
N ARG A 110 -5.13 0.16 12.19
CA ARG A 110 -5.93 -0.22 13.35
C ARG A 110 -5.50 -1.57 13.91
N TYR A 111 -5.40 -2.59 13.06
CA TYR A 111 -4.96 -3.91 13.45
C TYR A 111 -3.57 -3.92 14.11
N GLN A 112 -2.61 -3.16 13.58
CA GLN A 112 -1.28 -3.04 14.20
C GLN A 112 -1.35 -2.34 15.55
N ALA A 113 -2.13 -1.25 15.67
CA ALA A 113 -2.33 -0.55 16.94
C ALA A 113 -2.99 -1.45 17.99
N ASP A 114 -4.04 -2.20 17.61
CA ASP A 114 -4.76 -3.14 18.47
C ASP A 114 -3.87 -4.30 18.95
N ASN A 115 -2.77 -4.58 18.25
CA ASN A 115 -1.80 -5.63 18.58
C ASN A 115 -0.49 -5.11 19.20
N GLY A 116 -0.44 -3.84 19.62
CA GLY A 116 0.67 -3.29 20.41
C GLY A 116 1.61 -2.33 19.69
N ALA A 117 1.33 -1.96 18.44
CA ALA A 117 2.05 -0.85 17.81
C ALA A 117 1.66 0.49 18.46
N GLN A 118 2.64 1.24 18.97
CA GLN A 118 2.42 2.52 19.65
C GLN A 118 2.42 3.72 18.69
N ALA A 119 3.06 3.57 17.53
CA ALA A 119 2.96 4.49 16.42
C ALA A 119 3.06 3.70 15.10
N VAL A 120 2.46 4.22 14.02
CA VAL A 120 2.50 3.57 12.71
C VAL A 120 3.06 4.53 11.67
N GLN A 121 4.19 4.15 11.07
CA GLN A 121 4.82 4.93 10.01
C GLN A 121 4.22 4.59 8.64
N THR A 122 3.82 5.62 7.91
CA THR A 122 3.38 5.50 6.52
C THR A 122 4.51 5.85 5.55
N ARG A 123 4.91 4.94 4.67
CA ARG A 123 5.94 5.23 3.65
C ARG A 123 5.35 5.65 2.31
N GLY A 124 5.55 6.92 1.96
CA GLY A 124 5.29 7.46 0.62
C GLY A 124 6.52 7.33 -0.30
N GLN A 125 6.27 7.15 -1.60
CA GLN A 125 7.31 7.10 -2.65
C GLN A 125 7.47 8.40 -3.44
N LEU A 126 6.60 9.41 -3.23
CA LEU A 126 6.65 10.65 -3.99
C LEU A 126 7.65 11.65 -3.39
N SER A 127 8.56 12.15 -4.22
CA SER A 127 9.43 13.29 -3.88
C SER A 127 8.66 14.61 -3.90
N SER A 128 9.20 15.65 -3.27
CA SER A 128 8.67 17.03 -3.25
C SER A 128 8.25 17.54 -4.64
N ALA A 129 9.03 17.22 -5.67
CA ALA A 129 8.78 17.63 -7.05
C ALA A 129 7.67 16.84 -7.77
N GLN A 130 7.30 15.66 -7.25
CA GLN A 130 6.23 14.82 -7.82
C GLN A 130 4.88 15.05 -7.12
N TRP A 131 4.81 15.97 -6.14
CA TRP A 131 3.56 16.31 -5.45
C TRP A 131 2.49 16.91 -6.38
N THR A 132 2.85 17.45 -7.54
CA THR A 132 1.90 17.93 -8.53
C THR A 132 0.93 16.83 -9.02
N LEU A 133 1.36 15.56 -9.02
CA LEU A 133 0.49 14.41 -9.30
C LEU A 133 -0.50 14.13 -8.17
N LYS A 134 -0.15 14.41 -6.90
CA LYS A 134 -1.12 14.33 -5.80
C LYS A 134 -2.21 15.38 -5.93
N SER A 135 -1.86 16.60 -6.35
CA SER A 135 -2.84 17.67 -6.58
C SER A 135 -3.80 17.31 -7.70
N LEU A 136 -3.31 16.73 -8.80
CA LEU A 136 -4.13 16.31 -9.94
C LEU A 136 -5.05 15.12 -9.64
N VAL A 137 -4.63 14.23 -8.73
CA VAL A 137 -5.47 13.14 -8.26
C VAL A 137 -6.43 13.70 -7.20
N PHE A 138 -6.00 14.13 -6.03
CA PHE A 138 -6.92 14.48 -4.93
C PHE A 138 -7.81 15.73 -5.11
N LEU A 139 -7.68 16.55 -6.17
CA LEU A 139 -8.50 17.76 -6.41
C LEU A 139 -9.62 17.60 -7.45
N THR A 140 -9.91 16.39 -7.93
CA THR A 140 -11.09 16.08 -8.77
C THR A 140 -11.86 14.89 -8.23
#